data_AF-E3M9D7-F1
#
_entry.id   AF-E3M9D7-F1
#
_cell.length_a   1.000
_cell.length_b   1.000
_cell.length_c   1.000
_cell.angle_alpha   90.00
_cell.angle_beta   90.00
_cell.angle_gamma   90.00
#
_symmetry.space_group_name_H-M   'P 1'
#
loop_
_entity.id
_entity.type
_entity.pdbx_description
1 polymer ?
#
loop_
_entity_poly.entity_id
_entity_poly.type
_entity_poly.pdbx_seq_one_letter_code
_entity_poly.pdbx_strand_id
1 'polypeptide(L)'
;MDQINREYLGNSAHNEAASGRFPSDVIHCPLSLLVSWSHYPSPFTNSIGHLSLLSFISTGMSSKRPLAYPNWQCVIKYMNSNTRILLSQHCPELQRLEKSIPLKVRSFDFCCQDRIFLHDSIYQVGIIRQYHDTNYEIPGDIQWYNNNGGMRNDVDKYGFPSGYLRMDDGYLQKRKKKFQKRIKKLKKKLPGSAERLNFAVKNLKLQNDIIFRRDLQSNHLDPPFTHYLQLSITPNSLFAKYVKDYIPSLTNGTTRTERLVYKQPFKNAQKYLIDKLFGGRSQIFIGHMGGSLDDQHFPMGSLLRVQHLNIQSWSFVRYQAKLESVLDYKNFPLETLSLSGEELDHPIVETAQQLLFTGLPSGFPLIRHRNVQFTCYFDNTASVLRLVQHMLSTKKNVGVCYVFNYWCSVRLTELVEKVKEAHEERVKLFVNTRNDAFSNCVVLQMTETADLFVYWTSAKMNYLKIEVLLSGSPVPIEHN
;
A
#
# COMPACT_ATOMS: atom_id res chain seq x y z
N MET A 1 -39.87 -29.79 16.73
CA MET A 1 -40.00 -29.88 15.27
C MET A 1 -40.76 -28.65 14.83
N ASP A 2 -40.07 -27.63 14.33
CA ASP A 2 -40.71 -26.49 13.66
C ASP A 2 -39.90 -26.19 12.39
N GLN A 3 -40.62 -26.18 11.27
CA GLN A 3 -40.11 -26.09 9.91
C GLN A 3 -39.36 -24.77 9.68
N ILE A 4 -38.06 -24.87 9.39
CA ILE A 4 -37.29 -23.78 8.82
C ILE A 4 -37.69 -23.68 7.34
N ASN A 5 -38.53 -22.70 7.01
CA ASN A 5 -38.87 -22.36 5.63
C ASN A 5 -37.60 -21.94 4.86
N ARG A 6 -37.10 -22.84 4.01
CA ARG A 6 -36.13 -22.56 2.95
C ARG A 6 -36.89 -22.30 1.65
N GLU A 7 -37.07 -21.04 1.30
CA GLU A 7 -37.22 -20.63 -0.10
C GLU A 7 -35.90 -20.00 -0.54
N TYR A 8 -35.31 -20.45 -1.66
CA TYR A 8 -34.94 -19.63 -2.82
C TYR A 8 -33.95 -20.35 -3.76
N LEU A 9 -34.27 -20.23 -5.06
CA LEU A 9 -33.59 -20.76 -6.24
C LEU A 9 -32.43 -19.86 -6.71
N GLY A 10 -31.38 -20.48 -7.27
CA GLY A 10 -30.74 -20.03 -8.53
C GLY A 10 -29.30 -19.49 -8.51
N ASN A 11 -28.37 -20.38 -8.93
CA ASN A 11 -27.15 -20.20 -9.76
C ASN A 11 -25.98 -19.27 -9.34
N SER A 12 -24.79 -19.84 -9.09
CA SER A 12 -23.66 -19.90 -10.07
C SER A 12 -22.27 -20.04 -9.42
N ALA A 13 -21.44 -20.87 -10.08
CA ALA A 13 -19.97 -20.93 -10.10
C ALA A 13 -19.21 -21.33 -8.83
N HIS A 14 -18.99 -22.64 -8.69
CA HIS A 14 -17.95 -23.21 -7.83
C HIS A 14 -17.04 -24.11 -8.66
N ASN A 15 -15.73 -23.89 -8.57
CA ASN A 15 -14.73 -24.93 -8.78
C ASN A 15 -13.48 -24.68 -7.93
N GLU A 16 -13.15 -25.72 -7.17
CA GLU A 16 -11.83 -26.26 -6.78
C GLU A 16 -11.80 -26.65 -5.30
N ALA A 17 -11.79 -27.96 -5.09
CA ALA A 17 -11.77 -28.63 -3.79
C ALA A 17 -10.37 -28.58 -3.17
N ALA A 18 -10.31 -28.29 -1.87
CA ALA A 18 -9.07 -28.35 -1.10
C ALA A 18 -8.59 -29.81 -0.97
N SER A 19 -7.35 -30.08 -1.35
CA SER A 19 -6.70 -31.39 -1.19
C SER A 19 -6.01 -31.53 0.18
N GLY A 20 -6.37 -32.58 0.92
CA GLY A 20 -5.49 -33.38 1.79
C GLY A 20 -4.96 -32.79 3.12
N ARG A 21 -5.11 -33.57 4.20
CA ARG A 21 -4.67 -33.32 5.60
C ARG A 21 -3.21 -33.74 5.90
N PHE A 22 -2.73 -33.30 7.09
CA PHE A 22 -1.86 -33.96 8.12
C PHE A 22 -0.54 -33.22 8.45
N PRO A 23 0.18 -33.56 9.54
CA PRO A 23 -0.07 -33.40 10.97
C PRO A 23 0.85 -32.33 11.64
N SER A 24 0.70 -32.13 12.95
CA SER A 24 1.50 -31.22 13.79
C SER A 24 2.96 -31.64 13.88
N ASP A 25 3.85 -30.84 13.29
CA ASP A 25 5.02 -30.22 13.93
C ASP A 25 5.86 -29.55 12.83
N VAL A 26 6.21 -28.28 13.06
CA VAL A 26 6.98 -27.42 12.15
C VAL A 26 6.25 -27.01 10.85
N ILE A 27 5.99 -25.72 10.70
CA ILE A 27 5.43 -25.13 9.47
C ILE A 27 6.50 -25.19 8.37
N HIS A 28 6.58 -26.32 7.68
CA HIS A 28 7.21 -26.43 6.37
C HIS A 28 6.09 -26.56 5.32
N CYS A 29 5.44 -25.44 4.98
CA CYS A 29 4.64 -25.37 3.75
C CYS A 29 5.57 -24.99 2.60
N PRO A 30 5.93 -25.90 1.68
CA PRO A 30 6.52 -25.47 0.43
C PRO A 30 5.46 -24.75 -0.40
N LEU A 31 5.84 -23.69 -1.12
CA LEU A 31 5.03 -22.99 -2.13
C LEU A 31 4.81 -23.87 -3.39
N SER A 32 4.70 -25.19 -3.20
CA SER A 32 4.73 -26.20 -4.25
C SER A 32 3.52 -27.12 -4.16
N LEU A 33 2.42 -26.71 -4.76
CA LEU A 33 1.50 -27.64 -5.39
C LEU A 33 1.19 -27.09 -6.78
N LEU A 34 1.93 -27.60 -7.77
CA LEU A 34 1.46 -28.03 -9.10
C LEU A 34 2.66 -28.40 -9.98
N VAL A 35 3.04 -29.68 -9.92
CA VAL A 35 3.39 -30.49 -11.10
C VAL A 35 2.41 -31.67 -11.07
N SER A 36 2.00 -32.15 -12.24
CA SER A 36 0.76 -32.89 -12.55
C SER A 36 -0.42 -31.89 -12.66
N TRP A 37 -1.04 -31.68 -13.81
CA TRP A 37 -1.59 -32.65 -14.74
C TRP A 37 -1.35 -32.22 -16.21
N SER A 38 -0.85 -33.12 -17.06
CA SER A 38 -1.01 -33.01 -18.52
C SER A 38 -0.94 -34.38 -19.20
N HIS A 39 -2.03 -35.14 -19.14
CA HIS A 39 -2.34 -36.14 -20.17
C HIS A 39 -3.77 -35.90 -20.61
N TYR A 40 -3.94 -35.04 -21.62
CA TYR A 40 -4.82 -35.18 -22.80
C TYR A 40 -4.76 -33.86 -23.60
N PRO A 41 -4.51 -33.90 -24.93
CA PRO A 41 -4.30 -32.69 -25.73
C PRO A 41 -5.63 -32.15 -26.26
N SER A 42 -5.86 -30.84 -26.13
CA SER A 42 -6.79 -30.11 -27.00
C SER A 42 -6.04 -28.97 -27.69
N PRO A 43 -6.17 -28.80 -29.01
CA PRO A 43 -5.39 -27.86 -29.80
C PRO A 43 -5.96 -26.43 -29.67
N PHE A 44 -5.12 -25.46 -30.04
CA PHE A 44 -5.37 -24.01 -30.09
C PHE A 44 -5.19 -23.24 -28.77
N THR A 45 -3.98 -22.71 -28.56
CA THR A 45 -3.70 -21.26 -28.59
C THR A 45 -2.23 -20.99 -28.27
N ASN A 46 -1.64 -20.07 -29.05
CA ASN A 46 -0.22 -19.73 -29.04
C ASN A 46 0.22 -19.04 -27.74
N SER A 47 1.10 -19.69 -26.98
CA SER A 47 1.97 -19.06 -25.98
C SER A 47 3.19 -19.96 -25.74
N ILE A 48 4.13 -19.95 -26.68
CA ILE A 48 5.35 -20.79 -26.64
C ILE A 48 6.48 -20.15 -25.78
N GLY A 49 6.22 -19.05 -25.08
CA GLY A 49 7.24 -18.34 -24.29
C GLY A 49 7.46 -18.83 -22.85
N HIS A 50 6.48 -19.50 -22.23
CA HIS A 50 6.52 -19.78 -20.77
C HIS A 50 6.76 -21.24 -20.39
N LEU A 51 6.57 -22.18 -21.31
CA LEU A 51 6.72 -23.62 -21.04
C LEU A 51 8.13 -24.17 -21.35
N SER A 52 9.01 -23.38 -21.99
CA SER A 52 10.37 -23.84 -22.32
C SER A 52 11.31 -23.79 -21.11
N LEU A 53 11.23 -22.78 -20.24
CA LEU A 53 12.18 -22.62 -19.13
C LEU A 53 12.01 -23.66 -18.01
N LEU A 54 10.80 -24.16 -17.76
CA LEU A 54 10.56 -25.17 -16.72
C LEU A 54 10.91 -26.60 -17.19
N SER A 55 10.77 -26.91 -18.48
CA SER A 55 11.23 -28.20 -19.03
C SER A 55 12.75 -28.29 -19.11
N PHE A 56 13.46 -27.18 -19.34
CA PHE A 56 14.93 -27.15 -19.29
C PHE A 56 15.49 -27.43 -17.88
N ILE A 57 14.77 -27.12 -16.81
CA ILE A 57 15.29 -27.29 -15.43
C ILE A 57 15.03 -28.71 -14.90
N SER A 58 13.93 -29.37 -15.30
CA SER A 58 13.57 -30.71 -14.78
C SER A 58 14.12 -31.88 -15.63
N THR A 59 14.29 -31.71 -16.94
CA THR A 59 14.79 -32.78 -17.82
C THR A 59 16.05 -32.39 -18.62
N GLY A 60 16.70 -31.28 -18.27
CA GLY A 60 17.80 -30.69 -19.05
C GLY A 60 19.14 -30.52 -18.33
N MET A 61 19.42 -31.23 -17.22
CA MET A 61 20.79 -31.33 -16.67
C MET A 61 21.69 -32.34 -17.43
N SER A 62 21.30 -32.73 -18.64
CA SER A 62 22.13 -33.50 -19.58
C SER A 62 22.73 -32.61 -20.68
N SER A 63 23.11 -31.38 -20.35
CA SER A 63 23.99 -30.54 -21.17
C SER A 63 25.34 -30.43 -20.46
N LYS A 64 26.41 -30.86 -21.13
CA LYS A 64 27.76 -31.03 -20.56
C LYS A 64 28.46 -29.73 -20.10
N ARG A 65 27.77 -28.59 -19.99
CA ARG A 65 28.31 -27.35 -19.39
C ARG A 65 27.20 -26.56 -18.67
N PRO A 66 27.12 -26.60 -17.34
CA PRO A 66 26.26 -25.67 -16.59
C PRO A 66 26.73 -24.22 -16.84
N LEU A 67 25.78 -23.27 -16.87
CA LEU A 67 26.09 -21.84 -16.93
C LEU A 67 27.04 -21.47 -15.79
N ALA A 68 28.13 -20.78 -16.11
CA ALA A 68 29.09 -20.31 -15.11
C ALA A 68 28.41 -19.39 -14.08
N TYR A 69 28.86 -19.45 -12.82
CA TYR A 69 28.29 -18.72 -11.69
C TYR A 69 28.10 -17.20 -11.93
N PRO A 70 29.06 -16.47 -12.57
CA PRO A 70 28.86 -15.05 -12.89
C PRO A 70 27.67 -14.78 -13.83
N ASN A 71 27.37 -15.71 -14.74
CA ASN A 71 26.27 -15.56 -15.69
C ASN A 71 24.92 -15.71 -14.98
N TRP A 72 24.83 -16.56 -13.95
CA TRP A 72 23.63 -16.68 -13.12
C TRP A 72 23.30 -15.39 -12.37
N GLN A 73 24.31 -14.66 -11.89
CA GLN A 73 24.08 -13.39 -11.22
C GLN A 73 23.39 -12.38 -12.16
N CYS A 74 23.86 -12.29 -13.41
CA CYS A 74 23.23 -11.46 -14.44
C CYS A 74 21.80 -11.91 -14.72
N VAL A 75 21.59 -13.22 -14.96
CA VAL A 75 20.27 -13.76 -15.26
C VAL A 75 19.28 -13.49 -14.12
N ILE A 76 19.63 -13.82 -12.88
CA ILE A 76 18.77 -13.64 -11.70
C ILE A 76 18.45 -12.15 -11.47
N LYS A 77 19.40 -11.25 -11.70
CA LYS A 77 19.20 -9.81 -11.56
C LYS A 77 18.06 -9.26 -12.43
N TYR A 78 17.85 -9.82 -13.62
CA TYR A 78 16.81 -9.40 -14.56
C TYR A 78 15.57 -10.30 -14.56
N MET A 79 15.56 -11.39 -13.79
CA MET A 79 14.36 -12.20 -13.58
C MET A 79 13.32 -11.44 -12.75
N ASN A 80 12.04 -11.70 -13.03
CA ASN A 80 10.92 -11.19 -12.24
C ASN A 80 10.95 -11.79 -10.81
N SER A 81 10.28 -11.14 -9.85
CA SER A 81 10.40 -11.51 -8.43
C SER A 81 9.87 -12.91 -8.15
N ASN A 82 8.75 -13.28 -8.76
CA ASN A 82 8.13 -14.59 -8.55
C ASN A 82 9.03 -15.73 -9.04
N THR A 83 9.61 -15.59 -10.24
CA THR A 83 10.56 -16.56 -10.79
C THR A 83 11.78 -16.71 -9.90
N ARG A 84 12.30 -15.60 -9.36
CA ARG A 84 13.42 -15.63 -8.41
C ARG A 84 13.07 -16.36 -7.11
N ILE A 85 11.90 -16.08 -6.55
CA ILE A 85 11.41 -16.73 -5.33
C ILE A 85 11.24 -18.24 -5.55
N LEU A 86 10.64 -18.65 -6.67
CA LEU A 86 10.48 -20.06 -7.03
C LEU A 86 11.85 -20.73 -7.28
N LEU A 87 12.76 -20.06 -7.97
CA LEU A 87 14.12 -20.56 -8.19
C LEU A 87 14.84 -20.81 -6.86
N SER A 88 14.78 -19.84 -5.94
CA SER A 88 15.35 -19.97 -4.60
C SER A 88 14.74 -21.10 -3.77
N GLN A 89 13.50 -21.51 -4.07
CA GLN A 89 12.79 -22.59 -3.35
C GLN A 89 13.08 -23.96 -3.93
N HIS A 90 13.21 -24.06 -5.25
CA HIS A 90 13.39 -25.34 -5.95
C HIS A 90 14.86 -25.67 -6.24
N CYS A 91 15.76 -24.69 -6.19
CA CYS A 91 17.19 -24.87 -6.48
C CYS A 91 18.07 -24.38 -5.31
N PRO A 92 18.36 -25.25 -4.31
CA PRO A 92 19.18 -24.88 -3.15
C PRO A 92 20.58 -24.37 -3.51
N GLU A 93 21.18 -24.87 -4.59
CA GLU A 93 22.50 -24.44 -5.07
C GLU A 93 22.54 -22.95 -5.48
N LEU A 94 21.43 -22.44 -6.05
CA LEU A 94 21.30 -21.05 -6.47
C LEU A 94 20.63 -20.17 -5.41
N GLN A 95 20.11 -20.75 -4.34
CA GLN A 95 19.42 -20.03 -3.28
C GLN A 95 20.32 -18.95 -2.67
N ARG A 96 21.57 -19.28 -2.33
CA ARG A 96 22.51 -18.31 -1.73
C ARG A 96 22.81 -17.16 -2.69
N LEU A 97 23.01 -17.46 -3.97
CA LEU A 97 23.25 -16.45 -5.00
C LEU A 97 22.00 -15.55 -5.18
N GLU A 98 20.82 -16.14 -5.32
CA GLU A 98 19.56 -15.39 -5.47
C GLU A 98 19.30 -14.45 -4.29
N LYS A 99 19.47 -14.96 -3.06
CA LYS A 99 19.22 -14.20 -1.84
C LYS A 99 20.27 -13.10 -1.61
N SER A 100 21.48 -13.25 -2.16
CA SER A 100 22.49 -12.18 -2.15
C SER A 100 22.15 -11.02 -3.09
N ILE A 101 21.32 -11.27 -4.12
CA ILE A 101 20.86 -10.24 -5.04
C ILE A 101 19.64 -9.55 -4.40
N PRO A 102 19.65 -8.21 -4.24
CA PRO A 102 18.55 -7.51 -3.62
C PRO A 102 17.20 -7.74 -4.32
N LEU A 103 16.14 -7.92 -3.54
CA LEU A 103 14.77 -7.96 -4.06
C LEU A 103 14.21 -6.54 -4.14
N LYS A 104 13.46 -6.25 -5.21
CA LYS A 104 12.81 -4.94 -5.40
C LYS A 104 11.36 -5.01 -4.94
N VAL A 105 11.07 -4.31 -3.86
CA VAL A 105 9.73 -4.13 -3.30
C VAL A 105 9.24 -2.75 -3.72
N ARG A 106 8.05 -2.67 -4.30
CA ARG A 106 7.45 -1.39 -4.67
C ARG A 106 6.94 -0.67 -3.43
N SER A 107 6.18 -1.38 -2.60
CA SER A 107 5.67 -0.85 -1.35
C SER A 107 5.39 -1.96 -0.35
N PHE A 108 5.90 -1.83 0.87
CA PHE A 108 5.53 -2.70 1.96
C PHE A 108 5.94 -2.13 3.32
N ASP A 109 5.00 -2.20 4.26
CA ASP A 109 5.17 -1.63 5.59
C ASP A 109 5.52 -2.71 6.63
N PHE A 110 5.73 -3.98 6.24
CA PHE A 110 6.02 -5.09 7.18
C PHE A 110 4.99 -5.28 8.31
N CYS A 111 3.86 -4.59 8.26
CA CYS A 111 2.72 -4.76 9.15
C CYS A 111 1.98 -6.05 8.81
N CYS A 112 1.53 -6.76 9.84
CA CYS A 112 1.01 -8.12 9.70
C CYS A 112 -0.35 -8.23 8.98
N GLN A 113 -0.92 -7.12 8.48
CA GLN A 113 -2.24 -7.03 7.83
C GLN A 113 -2.20 -6.53 6.39
N ASP A 114 -1.02 -6.15 5.89
CA ASP A 114 -0.88 -5.48 4.60
C ASP A 114 -0.57 -6.44 3.44
N ARG A 115 -0.94 -6.00 2.24
CA ARG A 115 -0.47 -6.67 1.01
C ARG A 115 1.01 -6.32 0.82
N ILE A 116 1.75 -7.26 0.28
CA ILE A 116 3.15 -7.05 -0.09
C ILE A 116 3.18 -6.73 -1.58
N PHE A 117 3.55 -5.49 -1.93
CA PHE A 117 3.66 -5.08 -3.33
C PHE A 117 5.11 -5.24 -3.78
N LEU A 118 5.41 -6.36 -4.44
CA LEU A 118 6.62 -6.49 -5.23
C LEU A 118 6.48 -5.69 -6.53
N HIS A 119 7.58 -5.48 -7.25
CA HIS A 119 7.58 -4.69 -8.47
C HIS A 119 6.61 -5.23 -9.54
N ASP A 120 6.50 -6.56 -9.65
CA ASP A 120 5.78 -7.32 -10.67
C ASP A 120 4.54 -8.06 -10.15
N SER A 121 4.39 -8.20 -8.83
CA SER A 121 3.31 -8.99 -8.23
C SER A 121 2.91 -8.52 -6.84
N ILE A 122 1.70 -8.87 -6.44
CA ILE A 122 1.11 -8.53 -5.15
C ILE A 122 0.81 -9.83 -4.41
N TYR A 123 1.37 -9.96 -3.21
CA TYR A 123 1.08 -11.08 -2.31
C TYR A 123 0.11 -10.63 -1.23
N GLN A 124 -0.92 -11.42 -0.99
CA GLN A 124 -1.92 -11.18 0.04
C GLN A 124 -2.30 -12.48 0.71
N VAL A 125 -2.34 -12.48 2.05
CA VAL A 125 -2.99 -13.54 2.84
C VAL A 125 -4.30 -12.98 3.38
N GLY A 126 -5.35 -13.80 3.41
CA GLY A 126 -6.60 -13.47 4.09
C GLY A 126 -7.42 -14.70 4.43
N ILE A 127 -8.34 -14.54 5.37
CA ILE A 127 -9.24 -15.60 5.82
C ILE A 127 -10.50 -15.56 4.96
N ILE A 128 -10.73 -16.62 4.20
CA ILE A 128 -11.96 -16.82 3.45
C ILE A 128 -12.91 -17.74 4.21
N ARG A 129 -14.20 -17.64 3.87
CA ARG A 129 -15.25 -18.50 4.41
C ARG A 129 -15.84 -19.35 3.30
N GLN A 130 -15.72 -20.66 3.41
CA GLN A 130 -16.33 -21.60 2.47
C GLN A 130 -17.48 -22.32 3.17
N TYR A 131 -18.69 -22.11 2.68
CA TYR A 131 -19.90 -22.80 3.17
C TYR A 131 -19.91 -24.24 2.67
N HIS A 132 -20.42 -25.16 3.49
CA HIS A 132 -20.46 -26.59 3.17
C HIS A 132 -21.53 -26.92 2.12
N ASP A 133 -22.65 -26.19 2.16
CA ASP A 133 -23.75 -26.32 1.20
C ASP A 133 -23.53 -25.33 0.04
N THR A 134 -23.42 -25.85 -1.18
CA THR A 134 -23.25 -25.06 -2.40
C THR A 134 -24.50 -24.24 -2.76
N ASN A 135 -25.66 -24.59 -2.21
CA ASN A 135 -26.91 -23.86 -2.41
C ASN A 135 -27.11 -22.76 -1.35
N TYR A 136 -26.18 -22.61 -0.41
CA TYR A 136 -26.29 -21.58 0.62
C TYR A 136 -26.12 -20.19 -0.01
N GLU A 137 -27.09 -19.30 0.23
CA GLU A 137 -26.99 -17.93 -0.25
C GLU A 137 -25.97 -17.14 0.59
N ILE A 138 -24.75 -16.99 0.07
CA ILE A 138 -23.67 -16.27 0.73
C ILE A 138 -23.99 -14.76 0.71
N PRO A 139 -24.03 -14.07 1.86
CA PRO A 139 -24.16 -12.62 1.91
C PRO A 139 -23.12 -11.93 1.04
N GLY A 140 -23.55 -10.97 0.21
CA GLY A 140 -22.67 -10.36 -0.80
C GLY A 140 -21.41 -9.70 -0.26
N ASP A 141 -21.37 -9.30 1.02
CA ASP A 141 -20.15 -8.77 1.64
C ASP A 141 -19.14 -9.90 1.93
N ILE A 142 -19.60 -11.06 2.39
CA ILE A 142 -18.75 -12.25 2.60
C ILE A 142 -18.19 -12.71 1.25
N GLN A 143 -19.06 -12.79 0.23
CA GLN A 143 -18.62 -13.13 -1.12
C GLN A 143 -17.59 -12.12 -1.65
N TRP A 144 -17.80 -10.83 -1.39
CA TRP A 144 -16.84 -9.80 -1.78
C TRP A 144 -15.49 -9.99 -1.09
N TYR A 145 -15.45 -10.25 0.22
CA TYR A 145 -14.19 -10.56 0.91
C TYR A 145 -13.51 -11.80 0.35
N ASN A 146 -14.24 -12.90 0.17
CA ASN A 146 -13.69 -14.12 -0.41
C ASN A 146 -13.07 -13.89 -1.80
N ASN A 147 -13.75 -13.13 -2.65
CA ASN A 147 -13.28 -12.79 -3.99
C ASN A 147 -12.09 -11.80 -3.99
N ASN A 148 -11.90 -11.04 -2.90
CA ASN A 148 -10.85 -10.03 -2.77
C ASN A 148 -9.70 -10.47 -1.84
N GLY A 149 -9.47 -11.79 -1.75
CA GLY A 149 -8.34 -12.36 -1.02
C GLY A 149 -8.56 -12.52 0.48
N GLY A 150 -9.79 -12.43 0.97
CA GLY A 150 -10.18 -12.76 2.35
C GLY A 150 -10.13 -11.60 3.35
N MET A 151 -10.61 -11.87 4.56
CA MET A 151 -10.53 -10.97 5.72
C MET A 151 -9.11 -10.93 6.30
N ARG A 152 -8.68 -9.78 6.81
CA ARG A 152 -7.28 -9.54 7.26
C ARG A 152 -7.09 -9.53 8.77
N ASN A 153 -8.12 -9.87 9.51
CA ASN A 153 -8.11 -9.90 10.96
C ASN A 153 -8.52 -11.29 11.42
N ASP A 154 -7.94 -11.71 12.53
CA ASP A 154 -8.33 -12.95 13.20
C ASP A 154 -9.83 -12.96 13.49
N VAL A 155 -10.46 -14.08 13.14
CA VAL A 155 -11.87 -14.34 13.41
C VAL A 155 -12.04 -15.57 14.30
N ASP A 156 -13.10 -15.58 15.10
CA ASP A 156 -13.52 -16.77 15.85
C ASP A 156 -14.13 -17.83 14.91
N LYS A 157 -14.50 -18.98 15.48
CA LYS A 157 -15.17 -20.09 14.77
C LYS A 157 -16.42 -19.64 14.00
N TYR A 158 -17.09 -18.58 14.44
CA TYR A 158 -18.32 -18.04 13.86
C TYR A 158 -18.05 -16.85 12.92
N GLY A 159 -16.79 -16.52 12.62
CA GLY A 159 -16.42 -15.44 11.73
C GLY A 159 -16.52 -14.03 12.32
N PHE A 160 -16.54 -13.87 13.65
CA PHE A 160 -16.49 -12.57 14.31
C PHE A 160 -15.04 -12.17 14.66
N PRO A 161 -14.60 -10.93 14.36
CA PRO A 161 -13.27 -10.47 14.74
C PRO A 161 -13.05 -10.44 16.25
N SER A 162 -11.81 -10.65 16.69
CA SER A 162 -11.42 -10.40 18.09
C SER A 162 -11.72 -8.94 18.48
N GLY A 163 -12.28 -8.71 19.67
CA GLY A 163 -12.66 -7.37 20.15
C GLY A 163 -13.96 -6.81 19.56
N TYR A 164 -14.70 -7.56 18.75
CA TYR A 164 -16.01 -7.11 18.25
C TYR A 164 -16.99 -6.96 19.43
N LEU A 165 -17.32 -5.71 19.78
CA LEU A 165 -18.29 -5.38 20.81
C LEU A 165 -19.55 -6.22 20.62
N ARG A 166 -19.91 -7.02 21.62
CA ARG A 166 -21.14 -7.79 21.62
C ARG A 166 -22.31 -6.81 21.61
N MET A 167 -22.92 -6.67 20.45
CA MET A 167 -24.21 -6.01 20.32
C MET A 167 -25.25 -6.89 21.01
N ASP A 168 -26.04 -6.31 21.91
CA ASP A 168 -27.17 -6.98 22.55
C ASP A 168 -28.18 -7.49 21.51
N ASP A 169 -28.82 -8.63 21.77
CA ASP A 169 -29.78 -9.26 20.86
C ASP A 169 -30.98 -8.33 20.58
N GLY A 170 -31.41 -7.56 21.59
CA GLY A 170 -32.45 -6.54 21.44
C GLY A 170 -32.06 -5.47 20.42
N TYR A 171 -30.79 -5.06 20.39
CA TYR A 171 -30.28 -4.13 19.39
C TYR A 171 -30.30 -4.71 17.97
N LEU A 172 -29.83 -5.94 17.79
CA LEU A 172 -29.81 -6.62 16.49
C LEU A 172 -31.23 -6.78 15.93
N GLN A 173 -32.19 -7.20 16.75
CA GLN A 173 -33.59 -7.35 16.34
C GLN A 173 -34.25 -6.00 16.02
N LYS A 174 -33.97 -4.95 16.80
CA LYS A 174 -34.45 -3.58 16.51
C LYS A 174 -33.91 -3.08 15.16
N ARG A 175 -32.64 -3.35 14.87
CA ARG A 175 -31.97 -2.98 13.61
C ARG A 175 -32.56 -3.77 12.42
N LYS A 176 -32.82 -5.07 12.57
CA LYS A 176 -33.55 -5.89 11.58
C LYS A 176 -34.93 -5.30 11.25
N LYS A 177 -35.74 -4.98 12.26
CA LYS A 177 -37.06 -4.32 12.09
C LYS A 177 -36.95 -2.99 11.35
N LYS A 178 -35.90 -2.19 11.62
CA LYS A 178 -35.64 -0.91 10.94
C LYS A 178 -35.36 -1.11 9.44
N PHE A 179 -34.55 -2.10 9.07
CA PHE A 179 -34.29 -2.41 7.66
C PHE A 179 -35.54 -2.89 6.93
N GLN A 180 -36.34 -3.77 7.54
CA GLN A 180 -37.62 -4.23 6.96
C GLN A 180 -38.59 -3.06 6.70
N LYS A 181 -38.75 -2.14 7.66
CA LYS A 181 -39.57 -0.92 7.49
C LYS A 181 -39.06 -0.04 6.34
N ARG A 182 -37.74 0.14 6.23
CA ARG A 182 -37.11 0.92 5.15
C ARG A 182 -37.36 0.28 3.78
N ILE A 183 -37.22 -1.04 3.66
CA ILE A 183 -37.50 -1.78 2.42
C ILE A 183 -38.97 -1.62 2.03
N LYS A 184 -39.92 -1.79 2.97
CA LYS A 184 -41.36 -1.60 2.70
C LYS A 184 -41.67 -0.18 2.19
N LYS A 185 -41.01 0.84 2.75
CA LYS A 185 -41.14 2.24 2.31
C LYS A 185 -40.55 2.47 0.92
N LEU A 186 -39.39 1.87 0.62
CA LEU A 186 -38.72 2.02 -0.67
C LEU A 186 -39.46 1.29 -1.80
N LYS A 187 -39.98 0.08 -1.55
CA LYS A 187 -40.81 -0.66 -2.53
C LYS A 187 -42.05 0.12 -2.97
N LYS A 188 -42.60 0.97 -2.11
CA LYS A 188 -43.76 1.84 -2.42
C LYS A 188 -43.42 3.08 -3.25
N LYS A 189 -42.15 3.45 -3.42
CA LYS A 189 -41.69 4.75 -3.99
C LYS A 189 -40.98 4.63 -5.36
N LEU A 190 -41.28 3.65 -6.21
CA LEU A 190 -40.61 3.44 -7.53
C LEU A 190 -40.62 4.70 -8.43
N PRO A 191 -39.68 4.89 -9.41
CA PRO A 191 -38.59 4.03 -9.91
C PRO A 191 -37.15 4.55 -9.65
N GLY A 192 -36.95 5.78 -9.19
CA GLY A 192 -35.60 6.38 -8.97
C GLY A 192 -34.82 5.85 -7.75
N SER A 193 -35.20 4.69 -7.20
CA SER A 193 -34.70 4.17 -5.93
C SER A 193 -34.23 2.71 -5.96
N ALA A 194 -34.08 2.11 -7.13
CA ALA A 194 -33.65 0.71 -7.30
C ALA A 194 -32.32 0.40 -6.59
N GLU A 195 -31.30 1.25 -6.74
CA GLU A 195 -30.02 1.10 -6.05
C GLU A 195 -30.16 1.18 -4.53
N ARG A 196 -30.94 2.16 -4.04
CA ARG A 196 -31.21 2.33 -2.61
C ARG A 196 -31.97 1.15 -2.01
N LEU A 197 -32.87 0.54 -2.80
CA LEU A 197 -33.59 -0.67 -2.43
C LEU A 197 -32.64 -1.87 -2.37
N ASN A 198 -31.81 -2.07 -3.39
CA ASN A 198 -30.80 -3.13 -3.43
C ASN A 198 -29.84 -3.03 -2.24
N PHE A 199 -29.35 -1.83 -1.94
CA PHE A 199 -28.51 -1.58 -0.77
C PHE A 199 -29.24 -1.91 0.54
N ALA A 200 -30.52 -1.53 0.68
CA ALA A 200 -31.30 -1.86 1.87
C ALA A 200 -31.54 -3.37 2.03
N VAL A 201 -31.79 -4.09 0.94
CA VAL A 201 -31.93 -5.56 0.93
C VAL A 201 -30.61 -6.23 1.30
N LYS A 202 -29.48 -5.78 0.73
CA LYS A 202 -28.14 -6.29 1.06
C LYS A 202 -27.82 -6.15 2.55
N ASN A 203 -28.12 -4.97 3.12
CA ASN A 203 -27.97 -4.72 4.56
C ASN A 203 -28.84 -5.64 5.41
N LEU A 204 -30.09 -5.90 5.01
CA LEU A 204 -30.97 -6.83 5.75
C LEU A 204 -30.40 -8.26 5.73
N LYS A 205 -29.90 -8.72 4.57
CA LYS A 205 -29.24 -10.04 4.46
C LYS A 205 -28.04 -10.13 5.39
N LEU A 206 -27.17 -9.11 5.42
CA LEU A 206 -26.04 -9.06 6.35
C LEU A 206 -26.49 -9.10 7.82
N GLN A 207 -27.55 -8.38 8.19
CA GLN A 207 -28.06 -8.44 9.56
C GLN A 207 -28.59 -9.82 9.92
N ASN A 208 -29.32 -10.48 9.01
CA ASN A 208 -29.81 -11.84 9.24
C ASN A 208 -28.66 -12.84 9.41
N ASP A 209 -27.59 -12.72 8.61
CA ASP A 209 -26.39 -13.55 8.75
C ASP A 209 -25.69 -13.33 10.10
N ILE A 210 -25.58 -12.08 10.58
CA ILE A 210 -25.02 -11.77 11.90
C ILE A 210 -25.87 -12.43 13.00
N ILE A 211 -27.19 -12.29 12.94
CA ILE A 211 -28.10 -12.91 13.92
C ILE A 211 -27.96 -14.43 13.89
N PHE A 212 -27.99 -15.05 12.70
CA PHE A 212 -27.82 -16.49 12.54
C PHE A 212 -26.51 -16.99 13.15
N ARG A 213 -25.38 -16.31 12.89
CA ARG A 213 -24.08 -16.69 13.47
C ARG A 213 -24.01 -16.48 14.98
N ARG A 214 -24.77 -15.52 15.52
CA ARG A 214 -24.94 -15.35 16.98
C ARG A 214 -25.78 -16.47 17.58
N ASP A 215 -26.88 -16.85 16.94
CA ASP A 215 -27.71 -17.96 17.39
C ASP A 215 -26.90 -19.26 17.45
N LEU A 216 -26.06 -19.52 16.44
CA LEU A 216 -25.12 -20.65 16.44
C LEU A 216 -24.12 -20.56 17.61
N GLN A 217 -23.59 -19.36 17.87
CA GLN A 217 -22.63 -19.13 18.96
C GLN A 217 -23.26 -19.32 20.34
N SER A 218 -24.45 -18.79 20.57
CA SER A 218 -25.18 -18.89 21.84
C SER A 218 -25.63 -20.33 22.12
N ASN A 219 -25.98 -21.09 21.08
CA ASN A 219 -26.39 -22.49 21.21
C ASN A 219 -25.22 -23.50 21.07
N HIS A 220 -23.98 -23.02 20.97
CA HIS A 220 -22.78 -23.86 20.78
C HIS A 220 -22.85 -24.82 19.59
N LEU A 221 -23.57 -24.44 18.53
CA LEU A 221 -23.70 -25.25 17.31
C LEU A 221 -22.50 -25.04 16.38
N ASP A 222 -22.22 -26.04 15.55
CA ASP A 222 -21.21 -25.94 14.51
C ASP A 222 -21.68 -25.04 13.36
N PRO A 223 -20.84 -24.11 12.87
CA PRO A 223 -21.19 -23.27 11.74
C PRO A 223 -21.22 -24.10 10.44
N PRO A 224 -22.10 -23.75 9.49
CA PRO A 224 -22.19 -24.42 8.18
C PRO A 224 -21.10 -23.98 7.20
N PHE A 225 -19.95 -23.55 7.73
CA PHE A 225 -18.81 -23.08 6.94
C PHE A 225 -17.50 -23.38 7.64
N THR A 226 -16.43 -23.45 6.84
CA THR A 226 -15.06 -23.58 7.30
C THR A 226 -14.25 -22.37 6.88
N HIS A 227 -13.39 -21.91 7.80
CA HIS A 227 -12.43 -20.85 7.54
C HIS A 227 -11.15 -21.43 6.91
N TYR A 228 -10.70 -20.80 5.83
CA TYR A 228 -9.43 -21.11 5.20
C TYR A 228 -8.57 -19.85 5.12
N LEU A 229 -7.28 -19.99 5.39
CA LEU A 229 -6.28 -19.02 4.97
C LEU A 229 -6.07 -19.17 3.47
N GLN A 230 -6.20 -18.08 2.74
CA GLN A 230 -5.92 -18.02 1.31
C GLN A 230 -4.73 -17.10 1.09
N LEU A 231 -3.65 -17.63 0.51
CA LEU A 231 -2.62 -16.84 -0.15
C LEU A 231 -3.10 -16.54 -1.57
N SER A 232 -2.99 -15.30 -1.99
CA SER A 232 -3.30 -14.83 -3.35
C SER A 232 -2.11 -14.06 -3.90
N ILE A 233 -1.63 -14.48 -5.07
CA ILE A 233 -0.53 -13.85 -5.80
C ILE A 233 -1.09 -13.32 -7.11
N THR A 234 -1.15 -12.00 -7.23
CA THR A 234 -1.73 -11.32 -8.39
C THR A 234 -0.64 -10.53 -9.12
N PRO A 235 -0.49 -10.68 -10.45
CA PRO A 235 0.41 -9.83 -11.23
C PRO A 235 0.06 -8.34 -11.13
N ASN A 236 1.06 -7.48 -10.99
CA ASN A 236 0.89 -6.03 -10.84
C ASN A 236 0.22 -5.38 -12.07
N SER A 237 0.40 -5.95 -13.26
CA SER A 237 -0.27 -5.50 -14.50
C SER A 237 -1.80 -5.52 -14.40
N LEU A 238 -2.37 -6.43 -13.61
CA LEU A 238 -3.80 -6.50 -13.37
C LEU A 238 -4.26 -5.46 -12.35
N PHE A 239 -3.41 -5.08 -11.41
CA PHE A 239 -3.74 -4.07 -10.41
C PHE A 239 -3.74 -2.65 -10.99
N ALA A 240 -2.73 -2.32 -11.82
CA ALA A 240 -2.62 -1.02 -12.48
C ALA A 240 -3.83 -0.66 -13.36
N LYS A 241 -4.58 -1.67 -13.83
CA LYS A 241 -5.79 -1.49 -14.65
C LYS A 241 -7.02 -1.00 -13.86
N TYR A 242 -7.02 -1.10 -12.51
CA TYR A 242 -8.22 -0.89 -11.68
C TYR A 242 -7.99 0.04 -10.47
N VAL A 243 -7.21 1.11 -10.62
CA VAL A 243 -6.82 2.06 -9.55
C VAL A 243 -7.96 3.01 -9.10
N LYS A 244 -9.23 2.61 -9.18
CA LYS A 244 -10.34 3.38 -8.57
C LYS A 244 -11.32 2.42 -7.89
N ASP A 245 -11.13 2.24 -6.58
CA ASP A 245 -12.09 1.75 -5.57
C ASP A 245 -12.84 0.44 -5.83
N TYR A 246 -12.54 -0.25 -6.93
CA TYR A 246 -13.21 -1.47 -7.34
C TYR A 246 -12.21 -2.35 -8.08
N ILE A 247 -11.68 -3.36 -7.38
CA ILE A 247 -11.09 -4.52 -8.04
C ILE A 247 -12.29 -5.39 -8.42
N PRO A 248 -12.67 -5.52 -9.71
CA PRO A 248 -13.65 -6.50 -10.11
C PRO A 248 -13.16 -7.87 -9.66
N SER A 249 -14.06 -8.76 -9.25
CA SER A 249 -13.71 -10.14 -8.92
C SER A 249 -12.81 -10.71 -10.01
N LEU A 250 -11.52 -10.89 -9.70
CA LEU A 250 -10.51 -11.28 -10.67
C LEU A 250 -10.61 -12.79 -10.86
N THR A 251 -11.73 -13.24 -11.45
CA THR A 251 -12.05 -14.64 -11.76
C THR A 251 -11.36 -15.14 -13.01
N ASN A 252 -10.51 -14.34 -13.64
CA ASN A 252 -9.71 -14.79 -14.78
C ASN A 252 -8.43 -15.41 -14.20
N GLY A 253 -8.12 -16.66 -14.57
CA GLY A 253 -7.11 -17.57 -13.99
C GLY A 253 -5.64 -17.13 -14.00
N THR A 254 -5.38 -15.83 -13.83
CA THR A 254 -4.04 -15.21 -13.72
C THR A 254 -3.63 -14.96 -12.27
N THR A 255 -4.56 -15.00 -11.31
CA THR A 255 -4.23 -14.97 -9.87
C THR A 255 -3.99 -16.38 -9.38
N ARG A 256 -2.81 -16.63 -8.81
CA ARG A 256 -2.51 -17.91 -8.16
C ARG A 256 -3.03 -17.88 -6.73
N THR A 257 -3.79 -18.89 -6.34
CA THR A 257 -4.30 -19.01 -4.97
C THR A 257 -3.89 -20.33 -4.33
N GLU A 258 -3.51 -20.28 -3.06
CA GLU A 258 -3.24 -21.46 -2.24
C GLU A 258 -4.05 -21.35 -0.96
N ARG A 259 -4.65 -22.46 -0.51
CA ARG A 259 -5.55 -22.49 0.64
C ARG A 259 -5.05 -23.47 1.70
N LEU A 260 -5.11 -23.03 2.95
CA LEU A 260 -4.81 -23.84 4.13
C LEU A 260 -5.98 -23.71 5.10
N VAL A 261 -6.29 -24.77 5.85
CA VAL A 261 -7.26 -24.67 6.96
C VAL A 261 -6.77 -23.63 7.97
N TYR A 262 -7.63 -22.68 8.34
CA TYR A 262 -7.30 -21.66 9.33
C TYR A 262 -7.34 -22.25 10.74
N LYS A 263 -6.15 -22.52 11.30
CA LYS A 263 -5.96 -23.10 12.64
C LYS A 263 -5.10 -22.26 13.58
N GLN A 264 -4.33 -21.34 13.01
CA GLN A 264 -3.41 -20.48 13.75
C GLN A 264 -3.75 -19.01 13.49
N PRO A 265 -3.36 -18.10 14.39
CA PRO A 265 -3.55 -16.68 14.19
C PRO A 265 -3.01 -16.21 12.86
N PHE A 266 -3.76 -15.34 12.20
CA PHE A 266 -3.45 -14.66 10.95
C PHE A 266 -2.06 -14.01 10.97
N LYS A 267 -1.69 -13.42 12.12
CA LYS A 267 -0.35 -12.84 12.35
C LYS A 267 0.78 -13.85 12.07
N ASN A 268 0.61 -15.13 12.42
CA ASN A 268 1.64 -16.16 12.18
C ASN A 268 1.78 -16.48 10.69
N ALA A 269 0.66 -16.56 9.96
CA ALA A 269 0.68 -16.80 8.51
C ALA A 269 1.38 -15.66 7.77
N GLN A 270 1.14 -14.41 8.18
CA GLN A 270 1.81 -13.27 7.57
C GLN A 270 3.30 -13.22 7.92
N LYS A 271 3.68 -13.46 9.19
CA LYS A 271 5.09 -13.57 9.59
C LYS A 271 5.83 -14.63 8.78
N TYR A 272 5.22 -15.80 8.63
CA TYR A 272 5.74 -16.87 7.81
C TYR A 272 5.95 -16.43 6.35
N LEU A 273 4.99 -15.72 5.76
CA LEU A 273 5.13 -15.20 4.40
C LEU A 273 6.29 -14.20 4.29
N ILE A 274 6.42 -13.27 5.23
CA ILE A 274 7.53 -12.31 5.28
C ILE A 274 8.87 -13.06 5.36
N ASP A 275 9.00 -14.01 6.27
CA ASP A 275 10.22 -14.81 6.45
C ASP A 275 10.53 -15.64 5.20
N LYS A 276 9.52 -16.17 4.50
CA LYS A 276 9.72 -16.91 3.24
C LYS A 276 10.20 -16.03 2.10
N LEU A 277 9.61 -14.85 1.94
CA LEU A 277 9.96 -13.94 0.85
C LEU A 277 11.33 -13.29 1.08
N PHE A 278 11.54 -12.81 2.29
CA PHE A 278 12.64 -11.90 2.63
C PHE A 278 13.73 -12.53 3.49
N GLY A 279 13.43 -13.57 4.26
CA GLY A 279 14.39 -14.25 5.12
C GLY A 279 15.61 -14.76 4.35
N GLY A 280 16.78 -14.61 4.98
CA GLY A 280 18.08 -15.00 4.42
C GLY A 280 18.64 -14.04 3.37
N ARG A 281 17.93 -12.95 3.03
CA ARG A 281 18.47 -11.89 2.15
C ARG A 281 19.33 -10.94 2.96
N SER A 282 20.46 -10.52 2.41
CA SER A 282 21.29 -9.49 3.03
C SER A 282 20.74 -8.08 2.82
N GLN A 283 20.06 -7.85 1.69
CA GLN A 283 19.60 -6.52 1.27
C GLN A 283 18.24 -6.58 0.59
N ILE A 284 17.40 -5.58 0.86
CA ILE A 284 16.07 -5.42 0.26
C ILE A 284 15.91 -3.96 -0.16
N PHE A 285 15.59 -3.72 -1.43
CA PHE A 285 15.26 -2.39 -1.93
C PHE A 285 13.75 -2.17 -1.85
N ILE A 286 13.34 -1.04 -1.29
CA ILE A 286 11.94 -0.70 -1.09
C ILE A 286 11.70 0.70 -1.67
N GLY A 287 10.73 0.82 -2.59
CA GLY A 287 10.31 2.11 -3.14
C GLY A 287 9.64 2.95 -2.06
N HIS A 288 8.52 2.46 -1.51
CA HIS A 288 7.76 3.17 -0.49
C HIS A 288 7.56 2.34 0.77
N MET A 289 7.85 2.93 1.93
CA MET A 289 7.59 2.34 3.24
C MET A 289 6.96 3.39 4.15
N GLY A 290 5.94 3.03 4.91
CA GLY A 290 5.24 3.92 5.82
C GLY A 290 4.43 3.20 6.90
N GLY A 291 3.48 3.93 7.49
CA GLY A 291 2.50 3.38 8.43
C GLY A 291 2.93 3.43 9.90
N SER A 292 2.10 2.84 10.77
CA SER A 292 2.44 2.67 12.19
C SER A 292 3.45 1.55 12.32
N LEU A 293 4.67 1.85 12.78
CA LEU A 293 5.74 0.83 12.87
C LEU A 293 5.65 -0.05 14.14
N ASP A 294 4.60 0.13 14.96
CA ASP A 294 4.44 -0.54 16.25
C ASP A 294 4.33 -2.08 16.12
N ASP A 295 3.80 -2.59 14.99
CA ASP A 295 3.45 -4.01 14.80
C ASP A 295 4.22 -4.74 13.68
N GLN A 296 5.33 -4.15 13.22
CA GLN A 296 6.08 -4.68 12.07
C GLN A 296 6.85 -5.96 12.40
N HIS A 297 6.90 -6.89 11.45
CA HIS A 297 7.78 -8.06 11.51
C HIS A 297 8.85 -7.91 10.45
N PHE A 298 10.04 -7.43 10.83
CA PHE A 298 11.15 -7.30 9.90
C PHE A 298 11.87 -8.63 9.70
N PRO A 299 12.33 -8.93 8.48
CA PRO A 299 13.20 -10.07 8.24
C PRO A 299 14.54 -9.83 8.95
N MET A 300 14.86 -10.69 9.91
CA MET A 300 16.11 -10.56 10.67
C MET A 300 17.34 -10.71 9.76
N GLY A 301 18.32 -9.83 9.96
CA GLY A 301 19.60 -9.85 9.23
C GLY A 301 19.58 -9.20 7.83
N SER A 302 18.44 -8.64 7.40
CA SER A 302 18.33 -7.90 6.14
C SER A 302 18.46 -6.40 6.36
N LEU A 303 19.33 -5.75 5.59
CA LEU A 303 19.39 -4.29 5.50
C LEU A 303 18.36 -3.78 4.48
N LEU A 304 17.53 -2.84 4.91
CA LEU A 304 16.47 -2.23 4.12
C LEU A 304 16.97 -0.91 3.52
N ARG A 305 16.92 -0.82 2.19
CA ARG A 305 17.25 0.39 1.42
C ARG A 305 15.96 0.99 0.88
N VAL A 306 15.49 2.03 1.55
CA VAL A 306 14.18 2.66 1.28
C VAL A 306 14.41 3.93 0.47
N GLN A 307 13.58 4.18 -0.56
CA GLN A 307 13.63 5.45 -1.31
C GLN A 307 12.74 6.50 -0.66
N HIS A 308 11.50 6.13 -0.35
CA HIS A 308 10.49 7.03 0.22
C HIS A 308 9.98 6.46 1.54
N LEU A 309 10.32 7.11 2.65
CA LEU A 309 9.91 6.71 3.99
C LEU A 309 8.86 7.68 4.53
N ASN A 310 7.77 7.17 5.08
CA ASN A 310 6.75 7.97 5.77
C ASN A 310 6.72 7.61 7.26
N ILE A 311 6.93 8.60 8.12
CA ILE A 311 6.94 8.47 9.58
C ILE A 311 5.79 9.30 10.15
N GLN A 312 4.91 8.64 10.88
CA GLN A 312 3.84 9.33 11.62
C GLN A 312 4.37 9.76 13.00
N SER A 313 4.41 11.08 13.26
CA SER A 313 5.24 11.73 14.31
C SER A 313 5.04 11.24 15.74
N TRP A 314 3.83 10.85 16.15
CA TRP A 314 3.55 10.66 17.59
C TRP A 314 4.14 9.36 18.15
N SER A 315 4.70 8.51 17.29
CA SER A 315 5.21 7.20 17.66
C SER A 315 6.69 6.97 17.29
N PHE A 316 7.39 7.95 16.67
CA PHE A 316 8.79 7.72 16.23
C PHE A 316 9.70 7.24 17.37
N VAL A 317 9.58 7.85 18.54
CA VAL A 317 10.35 7.46 19.75
C VAL A 317 10.16 5.98 20.11
N ARG A 318 8.97 5.41 19.87
CA ARG A 318 8.66 4.02 20.25
C ARG A 318 9.35 2.99 19.36
N TYR A 319 9.58 3.32 18.09
CA TYR A 319 10.08 2.37 17.10
C TYR A 319 11.41 2.79 16.47
N GLN A 320 12.01 3.90 16.91
CA GLN A 320 13.29 4.39 16.44
C GLN A 320 14.38 3.31 16.44
N ALA A 321 14.61 2.65 17.59
CA ALA A 321 15.65 1.62 17.70
C ALA A 321 15.44 0.45 16.72
N LYS A 322 14.17 0.07 16.50
CA LYS A 322 13.81 -0.99 15.55
C LYS A 322 14.07 -0.56 14.12
N LEU A 323 13.73 0.67 13.77
CA LEU A 323 13.98 1.26 12.46
C LEU A 323 15.48 1.39 12.17
N GLU A 324 16.26 1.88 13.15
CA GLU A 324 17.72 1.97 13.07
C GLU A 324 18.39 0.60 12.90
N SER A 325 17.83 -0.45 13.49
CA SER A 325 18.39 -1.81 13.37
C SER A 325 18.27 -2.43 11.98
N VAL A 326 17.37 -1.91 11.13
CA VAL A 326 17.06 -2.50 9.82
C VAL A 326 17.32 -1.56 8.64
N LEU A 327 17.23 -0.24 8.82
CA LEU A 327 17.40 0.71 7.72
C LEU A 327 18.88 1.02 7.43
N ASP A 328 19.24 0.94 6.16
CA ASP A 328 20.57 1.29 5.63
C ASP A 328 20.65 2.76 5.18
N TYR A 329 20.01 3.69 5.92
CA TYR A 329 19.88 5.09 5.49
C TYR A 329 21.23 5.84 5.42
N LYS A 330 22.26 5.35 6.12
CA LYS A 330 23.61 5.93 6.11
C LYS A 330 24.35 5.66 4.79
N ASN A 331 24.19 4.46 4.22
CA ASN A 331 24.82 4.10 2.94
C ASN A 331 23.87 4.28 1.75
N PHE A 332 22.57 4.38 2.00
CA PHE A 332 21.54 4.60 1.01
C PHE A 332 20.58 5.70 1.52
N PRO A 333 20.96 6.97 1.36
CA PRO A 333 20.13 8.08 1.83
C PRO A 333 18.78 8.12 1.14
N LEU A 334 17.73 8.43 1.91
CA LEU A 334 16.36 8.50 1.40
C LEU A 334 16.21 9.57 0.32
N GLU A 335 15.48 9.28 -0.75
CA GLU A 335 15.07 10.29 -1.72
C GLU A 335 14.05 11.24 -1.09
N THR A 336 13.06 10.70 -0.38
CA THR A 336 12.13 11.53 0.39
C THR A 336 11.82 10.93 1.76
N LEU A 337 11.71 11.81 2.76
CA LEU A 337 11.24 11.49 4.10
C LEU A 337 9.98 12.30 4.40
N SER A 338 8.84 11.63 4.50
CA SER A 338 7.58 12.24 4.87
C SER A 338 7.37 12.18 6.38
N LEU A 339 7.02 13.33 6.97
CA LEU A 339 6.74 13.52 8.38
C LEU A 339 5.35 14.13 8.53
N SER A 340 4.50 13.52 9.36
CA SER A 340 3.38 14.25 9.95
C SER A 340 3.90 14.98 11.19
N GLY A 341 3.46 16.19 11.53
CA GLY A 341 3.92 16.87 12.76
C GLY A 341 5.28 17.59 12.63
N GLU A 342 6.18 17.37 13.59
CA GLU A 342 7.45 18.10 13.71
C GLU A 342 8.62 17.50 12.92
N GLU A 343 9.63 18.34 12.65
CA GLU A 343 10.93 17.90 12.16
C GLU A 343 11.65 17.06 13.22
N LEU A 344 11.99 15.81 12.90
CA LEU A 344 12.64 14.91 13.84
C LEU A 344 14.07 15.38 14.16
N ASP A 345 14.46 15.26 15.43
CA ASP A 345 15.85 15.41 15.84
C ASP A 345 16.60 14.08 15.65
N HIS A 346 16.88 13.74 14.40
CA HIS A 346 17.48 12.45 14.06
C HIS A 346 18.33 12.54 12.77
N PRO A 347 19.51 11.87 12.70
CA PRO A 347 20.40 11.94 11.53
C PRO A 347 19.76 11.50 10.21
N ILE A 348 18.69 10.70 10.26
CA ILE A 348 17.94 10.30 9.06
C ILE A 348 17.40 11.53 8.30
N VAL A 349 17.05 12.59 9.02
CA VAL A 349 16.56 13.85 8.46
C VAL A 349 17.67 14.56 7.70
N GLU A 350 18.89 14.59 8.25
CA GLU A 350 20.04 15.22 7.62
C GLU A 350 20.51 14.49 6.35
N THR A 351 20.41 13.15 6.36
CA THR A 351 20.80 12.33 5.20
C THR A 351 19.76 12.36 4.07
N ALA A 352 18.48 12.61 4.38
CA ALA A 352 17.42 12.61 3.37
C ALA A 352 17.63 13.71 2.32
N GLN A 353 17.29 13.44 1.06
CA GLN A 353 17.44 14.43 -0.02
C GLN A 353 16.35 15.51 0.03
N GLN A 354 15.16 15.14 0.49
CA GLN A 354 14.01 16.04 0.62
C GLN A 354 13.10 15.61 1.78
N LEU A 355 12.56 16.57 2.53
CA LEU A 355 11.50 16.33 3.51
C LEU A 355 10.12 16.70 2.97
N LEU A 356 9.11 15.91 3.34
CA LEU A 356 7.71 16.11 2.98
C LEU A 356 6.85 16.26 4.24
N PHE A 357 6.27 17.43 4.48
CA PHE A 357 5.34 17.63 5.59
C PHE A 357 3.89 17.59 5.11
N THR A 358 3.04 16.86 5.83
CA THR A 358 1.59 17.00 5.72
C THR A 358 1.11 18.10 6.66
N GLY A 359 0.82 19.28 6.13
CA GLY A 359 0.57 20.49 6.91
C GLY A 359 1.85 21.25 7.27
N LEU A 360 1.74 22.20 8.20
CA LEU A 360 2.88 22.96 8.73
C LEU A 360 3.25 22.42 10.13
N PRO A 361 4.55 22.25 10.44
CA PRO A 361 4.99 21.90 11.79
C PRO A 361 4.67 23.02 12.78
N SER A 362 4.51 22.70 14.07
CA SER A 362 4.26 23.73 15.09
C SER A 362 5.46 24.65 15.32
N GLY A 363 6.69 24.16 15.07
CA GLY A 363 7.90 24.97 15.09
C GLY A 363 8.03 25.98 13.94
N PHE A 364 7.08 26.01 12.99
CA PHE A 364 7.15 26.89 11.82
C PHE A 364 7.18 28.39 12.20
N PRO A 365 8.07 29.21 11.60
CA PRO A 365 8.86 28.98 10.38
C PRO A 365 10.26 28.38 10.59
N LEU A 366 10.62 27.95 11.80
CA LEU A 366 11.94 27.38 12.07
C LEU A 366 12.04 25.97 11.48
N ILE A 367 12.81 25.83 10.40
CA ILE A 367 13.07 24.57 9.69
C ILE A 367 14.58 24.43 9.50
N ARG A 368 15.13 23.27 9.87
CA ARG A 368 16.58 23.00 9.79
C ARG A 368 16.97 22.45 8.42
N HIS A 369 16.17 21.54 7.87
CA HIS A 369 16.46 20.93 6.58
C HIS A 369 16.37 21.92 5.42
N ARG A 370 17.31 21.82 4.48
CA ARG A 370 17.44 22.78 3.36
C ARG A 370 16.39 22.60 2.26
N ASN A 371 15.89 21.39 2.04
CA ASN A 371 14.98 21.06 0.94
C ASN A 371 13.69 20.45 1.49
N VAL A 372 12.61 21.23 1.54
CA VAL A 372 11.37 20.83 2.22
C VAL A 372 10.16 21.15 1.36
N GLN A 373 9.19 20.25 1.34
CA GLN A 373 7.92 20.46 0.65
C GLN A 373 6.75 20.22 1.61
N PHE A 374 5.81 21.15 1.61
CA PHE A 374 4.63 21.19 2.47
C PHE A 374 3.37 20.90 1.64
N THR A 375 2.57 19.94 2.09
CA THR A 375 1.21 19.73 1.56
C THR A 375 0.22 20.52 2.39
N CYS A 376 -0.45 21.49 1.77
CA CYS A 376 -1.29 22.48 2.45
C CYS A 376 -2.75 22.30 2.05
N TYR A 377 -3.61 22.10 3.05
CA TYR A 377 -5.07 21.93 2.87
C TYR A 377 -5.86 23.23 3.06
N PHE A 378 -5.23 24.26 3.63
CA PHE A 378 -5.85 25.53 3.97
C PHE A 378 -4.95 26.69 3.53
N ASP A 379 -5.52 27.88 3.45
CA ASP A 379 -4.74 29.10 3.23
C ASP A 379 -3.76 29.32 4.38
N ASN A 380 -2.49 29.48 4.04
CA ASN A 380 -1.38 29.69 4.96
C ASN A 380 -0.57 30.95 4.60
N THR A 381 -1.19 31.92 3.91
CA THR A 381 -0.55 33.17 3.46
C THR A 381 0.23 33.86 4.59
N ALA A 382 -0.39 34.00 5.77
CA ALA A 382 0.26 34.62 6.93
C ALA A 382 1.51 33.86 7.38
N SER A 383 1.48 32.52 7.32
CA SER A 383 2.63 31.67 7.64
C SER A 383 3.73 31.86 6.59
N VAL A 384 3.39 31.87 5.30
CA VAL A 384 4.37 32.10 4.23
C VAL A 384 5.06 33.46 4.38
N LEU A 385 4.32 34.53 4.67
CA LEU A 385 4.90 35.86 4.94
C LEU A 385 5.87 35.83 6.13
N ARG A 386 5.49 35.14 7.22
CA ARG A 386 6.39 34.92 8.37
C ARG A 386 7.65 34.15 8.01
N LEU A 387 7.55 33.17 7.11
CA LEU A 387 8.69 32.41 6.62
C LEU A 387 9.64 33.27 5.79
N VAL A 388 9.12 34.04 4.83
CA VAL A 388 9.93 34.95 4.02
C VAL A 388 10.69 35.93 4.91
N GLN A 389 10.00 36.57 5.86
CA GLN A 389 10.64 37.46 6.83
C GLN A 389 11.70 36.75 7.69
N HIS A 390 11.45 35.51 8.10
CA HIS A 390 12.42 34.70 8.83
C HIS A 390 13.66 34.37 7.98
N MET A 391 13.49 34.00 6.70
CA MET A 391 14.60 33.70 5.80
C MET A 391 15.46 34.93 5.52
N LEU A 392 14.83 36.10 5.31
CA LEU A 392 15.52 37.38 5.10
C LEU A 392 16.29 37.84 6.34
N SER A 393 15.72 37.68 7.53
CA SER A 393 16.37 38.08 8.78
C SER A 393 17.52 37.15 9.17
N THR A 394 17.37 35.84 8.96
CA THR A 394 18.41 34.85 9.28
C THR A 394 19.46 34.66 8.17
N LYS A 395 19.28 35.29 7.00
CA LYS A 395 20.17 35.18 5.83
C LYS A 395 20.49 33.72 5.51
N LYS A 396 19.45 32.93 5.24
CA LYS A 396 19.58 31.50 4.95
C LYS A 396 20.59 31.23 3.84
N ASN A 397 21.29 30.09 3.93
CA ASN A 397 22.31 29.72 2.97
C ASN A 397 21.74 29.49 1.56
N VAL A 398 22.58 29.68 0.55
CA VAL A 398 22.27 29.33 -0.84
C VAL A 398 21.96 27.84 -0.98
N GLY A 399 20.95 27.51 -1.77
CA GLY A 399 20.46 26.14 -1.99
C GLY A 399 19.36 25.69 -1.04
N VAL A 400 18.88 26.56 -0.13
CA VAL A 400 17.64 26.32 0.61
C VAL A 400 16.44 26.47 -0.34
N CYS A 401 15.55 25.48 -0.34
CA CYS A 401 14.38 25.40 -1.20
C CYS A 401 13.16 24.87 -0.42
N TYR A 402 12.09 25.65 -0.41
CA TYR A 402 10.82 25.32 0.21
C TYR A 402 9.69 25.36 -0.82
N VAL A 403 8.89 24.30 -0.85
CA VAL A 403 7.77 24.16 -1.81
C VAL A 403 6.46 23.99 -1.05
N PHE A 404 5.39 24.65 -1.47
CA PHE A 404 4.06 24.55 -0.88
C PHE A 404 3.07 24.09 -1.94
N ASN A 405 2.51 22.89 -1.77
CA ASN A 405 1.48 22.34 -2.64
C ASN A 405 0.11 22.58 -2.04
N TYR A 406 -0.74 23.36 -2.71
CA TYR A 406 -2.08 23.68 -2.22
C TYR A 406 -3.14 22.74 -2.79
N TRP A 407 -3.91 22.14 -1.90
CA TRP A 407 -5.09 21.33 -2.24
C TRP A 407 -6.40 22.13 -2.22
N CYS A 408 -6.32 23.42 -1.86
CA CYS A 408 -7.42 24.38 -1.89
C CYS A 408 -7.18 25.46 -2.97
N SER A 409 -8.25 26.13 -3.38
CA SER A 409 -8.20 27.23 -4.35
C SER A 409 -7.64 28.50 -3.70
N VAL A 410 -6.32 28.59 -3.53
CA VAL A 410 -5.63 29.80 -3.05
C VAL A 410 -5.27 30.68 -4.26
N ARG A 411 -5.48 31.99 -4.14
CA ARG A 411 -4.99 32.97 -5.12
C ARG A 411 -3.51 33.26 -4.88
N LEU A 412 -2.64 32.40 -5.44
CA LEU A 412 -1.19 32.52 -5.28
C LEU A 412 -0.63 33.82 -5.87
N THR A 413 -1.31 34.41 -6.86
CA THR A 413 -0.99 35.75 -7.38
C THR A 413 -1.05 36.82 -6.29
N GLU A 414 -2.13 36.85 -5.51
CA GLU A 414 -2.31 37.82 -4.41
C GLU A 414 -1.29 37.57 -3.28
N LEU A 415 -0.91 36.31 -3.03
CA LEU A 415 0.12 35.99 -2.04
C LEU A 415 1.48 36.57 -2.47
N VAL A 416 1.87 36.39 -3.72
CA VAL A 416 3.15 36.92 -4.24
C VAL A 416 3.16 38.45 -4.23
N GLU A 417 2.05 39.12 -4.58
CA GLU A 417 1.96 40.58 -4.45
C GLU A 417 2.05 41.04 -2.98
N LYS A 418 1.41 40.35 -2.03
CA LYS A 418 1.56 40.66 -0.60
C LYS A 418 3.01 40.52 -0.11
N VAL A 419 3.76 39.54 -0.63
CA VAL A 419 5.19 39.40 -0.32
C VAL A 419 5.99 40.58 -0.87
N LYS A 420 5.66 41.03 -2.09
CA LYS A 420 6.29 42.20 -2.73
C LYS A 420 6.01 43.49 -1.95
N GLU A 421 4.75 43.73 -1.60
CA GLU A 421 4.32 44.90 -0.81
C GLU A 421 4.98 44.92 0.58
N ALA A 422 5.12 43.76 1.23
CA ALA A 422 5.71 43.67 2.57
C ALA A 422 7.23 43.91 2.61
N HIS A 423 7.92 43.81 1.46
CA HIS A 423 9.39 43.89 1.35
C HIS A 423 9.83 44.77 0.17
N GLU A 424 9.04 45.80 -0.15
CA GLU A 424 9.22 46.66 -1.33
C GLU A 424 10.65 47.22 -1.42
N GLU A 425 11.25 47.57 -0.29
CA GLU A 425 12.60 48.15 -0.20
C GLU A 425 13.72 47.17 -0.60
N ARG A 426 13.42 45.86 -0.65
CA ARG A 426 14.37 44.79 -1.00
C ARG A 426 14.11 44.19 -2.37
N VAL A 427 13.05 44.61 -3.06
CA VAL A 427 12.69 44.06 -4.36
C VAL A 427 13.74 44.45 -5.38
N LYS A 428 14.38 43.46 -6.02
CA LYS A 428 15.21 43.73 -7.19
C LYS A 428 14.31 43.95 -8.39
N LEU A 429 14.48 45.09 -9.05
CA LEU A 429 13.92 45.36 -10.38
C LEU A 429 14.53 44.40 -11.39
N PHE A 430 13.96 43.20 -11.53
CA PHE A 430 14.29 42.31 -12.63
C PHE A 430 13.61 42.83 -13.89
N VAL A 431 14.41 43.23 -14.88
CA VAL A 431 13.89 43.60 -16.20
C VAL A 431 13.36 42.31 -16.83
N ASN A 432 12.03 42.21 -16.94
CA ASN A 432 11.31 41.11 -17.60
C ASN A 432 11.88 40.82 -19.01
N THR A 433 12.81 39.87 -19.13
CA THR A 433 12.76 38.98 -20.29
C THR A 433 11.54 38.10 -20.06
N ARG A 434 10.43 38.45 -20.71
CA ARG A 434 9.17 37.69 -20.72
C ARG A 434 9.48 36.20 -20.70
N ASN A 435 9.11 35.54 -19.61
CA ASN A 435 9.13 34.09 -19.55
C ASN A 435 7.67 33.67 -19.36
N ASP A 436 7.05 33.23 -20.44
CA ASP A 436 5.60 32.94 -20.53
C ASP A 436 5.18 31.73 -19.65
N ALA A 437 6.10 31.17 -18.85
CA ALA A 437 5.92 30.00 -17.99
C ALA A 437 5.61 30.31 -16.50
N PHE A 438 5.96 31.49 -15.97
CA PHE A 438 5.68 31.86 -14.57
C PHE A 438 4.99 33.23 -14.50
N SER A 439 3.73 33.25 -14.05
CA SER A 439 2.92 34.47 -14.14
C SER A 439 3.31 35.55 -13.11
N ASN A 440 3.72 35.18 -11.87
CA ASN A 440 4.21 36.13 -10.86
C ASN A 440 5.45 35.57 -10.12
N CYS A 441 6.57 36.29 -10.22
CA CYS A 441 7.83 36.02 -9.50
C CYS A 441 8.30 37.30 -8.80
N VAL A 442 8.77 37.19 -7.57
CA VAL A 442 9.38 38.27 -6.78
C VAL A 442 10.77 37.83 -6.36
N VAL A 443 11.76 38.69 -6.61
CA VAL A 443 13.15 38.50 -6.20
C VAL A 443 13.50 39.53 -5.15
N LEU A 444 13.82 39.05 -3.94
CA LEU A 444 14.18 39.89 -2.80
C LEU A 444 15.68 39.80 -2.55
N GLN A 445 16.37 40.93 -2.51
CA GLN A 445 17.77 40.98 -2.14
C GLN A 445 17.93 40.55 -0.68
N MET A 446 18.73 39.51 -0.46
CA MET A 446 18.99 39.00 0.88
C MET A 446 20.41 39.35 1.36
N THR A 447 21.40 39.19 0.48
CA THR A 447 22.80 39.58 0.69
C THR A 447 23.41 40.12 -0.61
N GLU A 448 24.68 40.50 -0.62
CA GLU A 448 25.38 40.88 -1.86
C GLU A 448 25.49 39.71 -2.85
N THR A 449 25.60 38.49 -2.35
CA THR A 449 25.88 37.28 -3.14
C THR A 449 24.67 36.36 -3.31
N ALA A 450 23.55 36.62 -2.65
CA ALA A 450 22.38 35.73 -2.66
C ALA A 450 21.05 36.50 -2.61
N ASP A 451 20.09 35.98 -3.38
CA ASP A 451 18.73 36.51 -3.52
C ASP A 451 17.70 35.43 -3.16
N LEU A 452 16.57 35.87 -2.61
CA LEU A 452 15.42 35.02 -2.31
C LEU A 452 14.39 35.13 -3.43
N PHE A 453 14.08 34.00 -4.06
CA PHE A 453 13.10 33.88 -5.12
C PHE A 453 11.79 33.35 -4.54
N VAL A 454 10.68 34.04 -4.82
CA VAL A 454 9.32 33.62 -4.46
C VAL A 454 8.48 33.65 -5.73
N TYR A 455 8.03 32.47 -6.19
CA TYR A 455 7.25 32.36 -7.42
C TYR A 455 6.26 31.21 -7.36
N TRP A 456 5.24 31.27 -8.21
CA TRP A 456 4.21 30.24 -8.31
C TRP A 456 3.97 29.83 -9.77
N THR A 457 3.46 28.62 -9.96
CA THR A 457 3.03 28.12 -11.28
C THR A 457 1.70 27.39 -11.19
N SER A 458 0.93 27.44 -12.29
CA SER A 458 -0.34 26.72 -12.46
C SER A 458 -0.17 25.38 -13.20
N ALA A 459 0.98 25.12 -13.83
CA ALA A 459 1.16 24.06 -14.81
C ALA A 459 1.08 22.62 -14.25
N LYS A 460 1.44 22.41 -12.97
CA LYS A 460 1.52 21.08 -12.33
C LYS A 460 0.89 21.04 -10.92
N MET A 461 -0.25 21.71 -10.75
CA MET A 461 -0.95 22.04 -9.47
C MET A 461 -0.55 23.41 -8.91
N ASN A 462 -1.49 24.08 -8.22
CA ASN A 462 -1.26 25.37 -7.55
C ASN A 462 -0.17 25.21 -6.47
N TYR A 463 1.09 25.40 -6.84
CA TYR A 463 2.19 25.33 -5.88
C TYR A 463 3.04 26.59 -5.90
N LEU A 464 3.51 26.97 -4.72
CA LEU A 464 4.39 28.10 -4.46
C LEU A 464 5.78 27.57 -4.14
N LYS A 465 6.82 28.16 -4.72
CA LYS A 465 8.22 27.81 -4.47
C LYS A 465 8.98 29.03 -3.95
N ILE A 466 9.76 28.79 -2.90
CA ILE A 466 10.61 29.78 -2.22
C ILE A 466 12.02 29.21 -2.15
N GLU A 467 12.99 29.84 -2.79
CA GLU A 467 14.36 29.32 -2.78
C GLU A 467 15.42 30.42 -2.75
N VAL A 468 16.58 30.10 -2.18
CA VAL A 468 17.73 31.00 -2.11
C VAL A 468 18.73 30.61 -3.18
N LEU A 469 18.98 31.53 -4.11
CA LEU A 469 19.93 31.36 -5.21
C LEU A 469 21.04 32.41 -5.15
N LEU A 470 22.10 32.20 -5.93
CA LEU A 470 23.14 33.21 -6.09
C LEU A 470 22.56 34.46 -6.75
N SER A 471 23.04 35.63 -6.33
CA SER A 471 22.65 36.91 -6.90
C SER A 471 22.90 36.92 -8.41
N GLY A 472 21.89 37.29 -9.20
CA GLY A 472 21.95 37.27 -10.67
C GLY A 472 21.64 35.91 -11.32
N SER A 473 21.24 34.89 -10.55
CA SER A 473 20.71 33.64 -11.12
C SER A 473 19.49 33.93 -12.01
N PRO A 474 19.35 33.27 -13.16
CA PRO A 474 18.14 33.40 -13.98
C PRO A 474 16.93 32.89 -13.20
N VAL A 475 15.75 33.45 -13.49
CA VAL A 475 14.50 32.92 -12.95
C VAL A 475 14.42 31.44 -13.34
N PRO A 476 14.27 30.51 -12.38
CA PRO A 476 14.23 29.09 -12.63
C PRO A 476 13.20 28.76 -13.70
N ILE A 477 13.64 28.07 -14.76
CA ILE A 477 12.75 27.54 -15.80
C ILE A 477 12.44 26.10 -15.40
N GLU A 478 11.16 25.73 -15.24
CA GLU A 478 10.80 24.33 -15.12
C GLU A 478 11.18 23.62 -16.43
N HIS A 479 12.29 22.88 -16.42
CA HIS A 479 12.52 21.85 -17.43
C HIS A 479 11.70 20.62 -17.06
N ASN A 480 10.94 20.13 -18.04
CA ASN A 480 9.84 19.15 -17.93
C ASN A 480 10.11 17.92 -17.06
#